data_AF-A0A928CRJ4-F1
#
_entry.id   AF-A0A928CRJ4-F1
#
_cell.length_a   1.000
_cell.length_b   1.000
_cell.length_c   1.000
_cell.angle_alpha   90.00
_cell.angle_beta   90.00
_cell.angle_gamma   90.00
#
_symmetry.space_group_name_H-M   'P 1'
#
loop_
_entity.id
_entity.type
_entity.pdbx_description
1 polymer ?
#
loop_
_entity_poly.entity_id
_entity_poly.type
_entity_poly.pdbx_seq_one_letter_code
_entity_poly.pdbx_strand_id
1 'polypeptide(L)'
;MAETLDELRRKIDELDTRIVSLLNERYQTVKKVGAFKKGTASAIYVPERERKVYEKVCRLNDGPMKDVTLFAIYREIMSGALALEQGLRIAYFGSEGSFTHLAAVTKFGNSVFYQPEQSVKAILEQVVSGECDYGCIPESVLLEGLDTASLDFFRSGKVSICAEICGKAISVSDSASAVPRYFIVGVQNTRETGDDKTSLFFALPDRPGALFDALEPFKDEATSLHIAGSCPIKMDPGSQECRYCFLVDLEGHLNEEKVTRLLSKLKLKTLSLVTLGSYPRGIAPSLEELAAECKKD
;
A
#
# COMPACT_ATOMS: atom_id res chain seq x y z
N MET A 1 -10.71 30.75 -40.84
CA MET A 1 -12.12 30.72 -40.40
C MET A 1 -12.13 30.21 -38.97
N ALA A 2 -12.80 30.89 -38.05
CA ALA A 2 -12.90 30.41 -36.67
C ALA A 2 -13.75 29.13 -36.65
N GLU A 3 -13.26 28.07 -36.00
CA GLU A 3 -14.07 26.86 -35.76
C GLU A 3 -15.35 27.27 -35.00
N THR A 4 -16.49 26.77 -35.47
CA THR A 4 -17.76 27.01 -34.78
C THR A 4 -17.85 26.13 -33.53
N LEU A 5 -18.64 26.56 -32.54
CA LEU A 5 -18.86 25.79 -31.32
C LEU A 5 -19.44 24.40 -31.61
N ASP A 6 -20.31 24.30 -32.62
CA ASP A 6 -20.95 23.02 -32.98
C ASP A 6 -19.96 22.07 -33.66
N GLU A 7 -19.01 22.57 -34.46
CA GLU A 7 -17.92 21.76 -35.02
C GLU A 7 -17.00 21.21 -33.91
N LEU A 8 -16.68 22.03 -32.91
CA LEU A 8 -15.90 21.60 -31.75
C LEU A 8 -16.62 20.52 -30.93
N ARG A 9 -17.93 20.66 -30.71
CA ARG A 9 -18.75 19.65 -30.01
C ARG A 9 -18.79 18.34 -30.78
N ARG A 10 -19.00 18.37 -32.09
CA ARG A 10 -18.97 17.15 -32.90
C ARG A 10 -17.61 16.43 -32.82
N LYS A 11 -16.53 17.21 -32.80
CA LYS A 11 -15.17 16.67 -32.62
C LYS A 11 -14.99 16.01 -31.25
N ILE A 12 -15.59 16.55 -30.18
CA ILE A 12 -15.62 15.92 -28.86
C ILE A 12 -16.38 14.59 -28.93
N ASP A 13 -17.57 14.56 -29.54
CA ASP A 13 -18.36 13.32 -29.66
C ASP A 13 -17.61 12.21 -30.44
N GLU A 14 -16.90 12.60 -31.50
CA GLU A 14 -16.04 11.69 -32.28
C GLU A 14 -14.87 11.16 -31.44
N LEU A 15 -14.27 11.98 -30.57
CA LEU A 15 -13.22 11.57 -29.65
C LEU A 15 -13.75 10.64 -28.55
N ASP A 16 -14.89 10.96 -27.95
CA ASP A 16 -15.53 10.16 -26.91
C ASP A 16 -15.88 8.76 -27.42
N THR A 17 -16.36 8.66 -28.66
CA THR A 17 -16.60 7.37 -29.32
C THR A 17 -15.32 6.52 -29.40
N ARG A 18 -14.19 7.14 -29.74
CA ARG A 18 -12.89 6.45 -29.81
C ARG A 18 -12.39 6.06 -28.42
N ILE A 19 -12.55 6.93 -27.41
CA ILE A 19 -12.19 6.63 -26.02
C ILE A 19 -12.94 5.39 -25.55
N VAL A 20 -14.25 5.33 -25.74
CA VAL A 20 -15.07 4.17 -25.36
C VAL A 20 -14.63 2.90 -26.09
N SER A 21 -14.33 2.99 -27.40
CA SER A 21 -13.82 1.84 -28.17
C SER A 21 -12.50 1.32 -27.62
N LEU A 22 -11.54 2.21 -27.34
CA LEU A 22 -10.22 1.86 -26.78
C LEU A 22 -10.33 1.25 -25.38
N LEU A 23 -11.22 1.78 -24.53
CA LEU A 23 -11.48 1.23 -23.21
C LEU A 23 -12.06 -0.19 -23.31
N ASN A 24 -13.00 -0.43 -24.21
CA ASN A 24 -13.56 -1.76 -24.44
C ASN A 24 -12.49 -2.74 -24.95
N GLU A 25 -11.66 -2.34 -25.91
CA GLU A 25 -10.56 -3.16 -26.41
C GLU A 25 -9.56 -3.52 -25.30
N ARG A 26 -9.21 -2.54 -24.45
CA ARG A 26 -8.40 -2.77 -23.25
C ARG A 26 -9.06 -3.81 -22.33
N TYR A 27 -10.36 -3.69 -22.06
CA TYR A 27 -11.08 -4.63 -21.18
C TYR A 27 -11.19 -6.04 -21.78
N GLN A 28 -11.28 -6.18 -23.11
CA GLN A 28 -11.17 -7.49 -23.75
C GLN A 28 -9.79 -8.12 -23.54
N THR A 29 -8.73 -7.29 -23.54
CA THR A 29 -7.38 -7.75 -23.20
C THR A 29 -7.28 -8.15 -21.73
N VAL A 30 -7.89 -7.39 -20.81
CA VAL A 30 -7.98 -7.75 -19.39
C VAL A 30 -8.67 -9.11 -19.20
N LYS A 31 -9.79 -9.38 -19.88
CA LYS A 31 -10.46 -10.69 -19.82
C LYS A 31 -9.53 -11.84 -20.21
N LYS A 32 -8.73 -11.66 -21.27
CA LYS A 32 -7.74 -12.66 -21.70
C LYS A 32 -6.66 -12.86 -20.63
N VAL A 33 -6.13 -11.77 -20.05
CA VAL A 33 -5.15 -11.83 -18.94
C VAL A 33 -5.74 -12.57 -17.74
N GLY A 34 -6.96 -12.24 -17.32
CA GLY A 34 -7.65 -12.94 -16.23
C GLY A 34 -7.84 -14.43 -16.50
N ALA A 35 -8.14 -14.83 -17.75
CA ALA A 35 -8.21 -16.24 -18.13
C ALA A 35 -6.86 -16.96 -18.00
N PHE A 36 -5.74 -16.32 -18.36
CA PHE A 36 -4.40 -16.86 -18.15
C PHE A 36 -4.03 -17.00 -16.67
N LYS A 37 -4.40 -16.00 -15.85
CA LYS A 37 -4.18 -16.02 -14.40
C LYS A 37 -5.05 -17.05 -13.67
N LYS A 38 -6.22 -17.44 -14.19
CA LYS A 38 -6.98 -18.54 -13.56
C LYS A 38 -6.24 -19.89 -13.64
N GLY A 39 -5.27 -20.03 -14.55
CA GLY A 39 -4.41 -21.21 -14.67
C GLY A 39 -3.06 -21.12 -13.94
N THR A 40 -2.66 -19.94 -13.46
CA THR A 40 -1.42 -19.71 -12.70
C THR A 40 -1.79 -19.01 -11.41
N ALA A 41 -1.48 -19.55 -10.23
CA ALA A 41 -1.84 -18.98 -8.92
C ALA A 41 -1.22 -17.58 -8.64
N SER A 42 -1.56 -16.60 -9.46
CA SER A 42 -1.02 -15.26 -9.53
C SER A 42 -2.04 -14.30 -8.97
N ALA A 43 -1.55 -13.37 -8.17
CA ALA A 43 -2.32 -12.27 -7.61
C ALA A 43 -3.16 -11.51 -8.65
N ILE A 44 -4.39 -11.15 -8.27
CA ILE A 44 -5.30 -10.32 -9.08
C ILE A 44 -4.77 -8.88 -9.07
N TYR A 45 -4.63 -8.29 -7.88
CA TYR A 45 -4.04 -6.98 -7.69
C TYR A 45 -2.53 -7.09 -7.46
N VAL A 46 -1.76 -6.30 -8.19
CA VAL A 46 -0.29 -6.37 -8.22
C VAL A 46 0.26 -4.94 -8.08
N PRO A 47 0.69 -4.52 -6.87
CA PRO A 47 1.11 -3.15 -6.58
C PRO A 47 2.18 -2.59 -7.54
N GLU A 48 3.19 -3.38 -7.86
CA GLU A 48 4.27 -2.97 -8.77
C GLU A 48 3.76 -2.77 -10.21
N ARG A 49 2.71 -3.50 -10.62
CA ARG A 49 2.11 -3.35 -11.94
C ARG A 49 1.28 -2.08 -12.01
N GLU A 50 0.53 -1.79 -10.95
CA GLU A 50 -0.22 -0.54 -10.81
C GLU A 50 0.73 0.67 -10.93
N ARG A 51 1.84 0.67 -10.16
CA ARG A 51 2.85 1.75 -10.22
C ARG A 51 3.38 1.97 -11.63
N LYS A 52 3.76 0.89 -12.34
CA LYS A 52 4.22 0.96 -13.74
C LYS A 52 3.18 1.53 -14.70
N VAL A 53 1.89 1.29 -14.46
CA VAL A 53 0.82 1.87 -15.28
C VAL A 53 0.76 3.38 -15.05
N TYR A 54 0.76 3.83 -13.80
CA TYR A 54 0.74 5.26 -13.50
C TYR A 54 1.97 6.00 -14.05
N GLU A 55 3.18 5.49 -13.81
CA GLU A 55 4.42 6.08 -14.34
C GLU A 55 4.40 6.20 -15.86
N LYS A 56 3.95 5.14 -16.56
CA LYS A 56 3.82 5.15 -18.02
C LYS A 56 2.85 6.23 -18.48
N VAL A 57 1.71 6.34 -17.81
CA VAL A 57 0.63 7.24 -18.20
C VAL A 57 1.02 8.71 -17.97
N CYS A 58 1.69 9.02 -16.86
CA CYS A 58 2.25 10.36 -16.63
C CYS A 58 3.31 10.73 -17.68
N ARG A 59 4.21 9.81 -18.04
CA ARG A 59 5.21 10.05 -19.10
C ARG A 59 4.61 10.29 -20.49
N LEU A 60 3.41 9.80 -20.75
CA LEU A 60 2.70 10.01 -22.01
C LEU A 60 1.84 11.29 -22.01
N ASN A 61 1.74 11.98 -20.88
CA ASN A 61 0.88 13.14 -20.74
C ASN A 61 1.55 14.44 -21.21
N ASP A 62 1.55 14.65 -22.53
CA ASP A 62 1.98 15.92 -23.15
C ASP A 62 0.80 16.89 -23.38
N GLY A 63 -0.37 16.57 -22.80
CA GLY A 63 -1.61 17.29 -23.02
C GLY A 63 -1.91 18.38 -21.99
N PRO A 64 -3.05 19.09 -22.15
CA PRO A 64 -3.48 20.13 -21.22
C PRO A 64 -4.03 19.58 -19.89
N MET A 65 -4.22 18.27 -19.77
CA MET A 65 -4.73 17.62 -18.57
C MET A 65 -3.64 17.52 -17.51
N LYS A 66 -3.96 17.79 -16.25
CA LYS A 66 -3.02 17.58 -15.14
C LYS A 66 -2.88 16.08 -14.82
N ASP A 67 -1.69 15.65 -14.42
CA ASP A 67 -1.41 14.25 -14.06
C ASP A 67 -2.37 13.70 -12.99
N VAL A 68 -2.81 14.54 -12.05
CA VAL A 68 -3.84 14.17 -11.05
C VAL A 68 -5.11 13.63 -11.68
N THR A 69 -5.62 14.31 -12.71
CA THR A 69 -6.87 13.94 -13.36
C THR A 69 -6.68 12.63 -14.10
N LEU A 70 -5.53 12.46 -14.75
CA LEU A 70 -5.19 11.26 -15.48
C LEU A 70 -5.01 10.06 -14.54
N PHE A 71 -4.40 10.25 -13.37
CA PHE A 71 -4.33 9.25 -12.31
C PHE A 71 -5.71 8.79 -11.86
N ALA A 72 -6.64 9.72 -11.57
CA ALA A 72 -7.99 9.38 -11.15
C ALA A 72 -8.76 8.59 -12.21
N ILE A 73 -8.61 8.96 -13.48
CA ILE A 73 -9.20 8.23 -14.61
C ILE A 73 -8.64 6.81 -14.68
N TYR A 74 -7.30 6.66 -14.65
CA TYR A 74 -6.66 5.36 -14.74
C TYR A 74 -6.93 4.47 -13.52
N ARG A 75 -7.09 5.06 -12.32
CA ARG A 75 -7.52 4.34 -11.13
C ARG A 75 -8.87 3.67 -11.36
N GLU A 76 -9.89 4.39 -11.85
CA GLU A 76 -11.21 3.77 -12.11
C GLU A 76 -11.17 2.74 -13.24
N ILE A 77 -10.38 3.00 -14.30
CA ILE A 77 -10.13 2.04 -15.37
C ILE A 77 -9.45 0.75 -14.86
N MET A 78 -8.63 0.84 -13.81
CA MET A 78 -8.05 -0.33 -13.14
C MET A 78 -9.02 -0.97 -12.17
N SER A 79 -9.78 -0.20 -11.40
CA SER A 79 -10.83 -0.68 -10.51
C SER A 79 -11.83 -1.57 -11.25
N GLY A 80 -12.37 -1.10 -12.38
CA GLY A 80 -13.30 -1.90 -13.18
C GLY A 80 -12.65 -3.12 -13.83
N ALA A 81 -11.33 -3.09 -14.08
CA ALA A 81 -10.60 -4.25 -14.57
C ALA A 81 -10.45 -5.32 -13.47
N LEU A 82 -10.15 -4.92 -12.23
CA LEU A 82 -10.09 -5.83 -11.07
C LEU A 82 -11.44 -6.50 -10.82
N ALA A 83 -12.53 -5.73 -10.90
CA ALA A 83 -13.90 -6.23 -10.75
C ALA A 83 -14.27 -7.32 -11.77
N LEU A 84 -13.69 -7.26 -12.97
CA LEU A 84 -13.97 -8.18 -14.07
C LEU A 84 -13.30 -9.55 -13.89
N GLU A 85 -12.16 -9.63 -13.20
CA GLU A 85 -11.40 -10.87 -13.02
C GLU A 85 -12.08 -11.79 -11.99
N GLN A 86 -12.29 -11.26 -10.79
CA GLN A 86 -12.99 -11.84 -9.64
C GLN A 86 -13.28 -10.64 -8.72
N GLY A 87 -14.55 -10.31 -8.46
CA GLY A 87 -14.90 -9.12 -7.68
C GLY A 87 -14.17 -9.10 -6.34
N LEU A 88 -13.14 -8.25 -6.24
CA LEU A 88 -12.27 -8.20 -5.06
C LEU A 88 -13.08 -7.78 -3.83
N ARG A 89 -12.76 -8.40 -2.69
CA ARG A 89 -13.30 -8.06 -1.38
C ARG A 89 -12.19 -7.46 -0.53
N ILE A 90 -12.42 -6.24 -0.07
CA ILE A 90 -11.47 -5.48 0.74
C ILE A 90 -12.06 -5.29 2.13
N ALA A 91 -11.49 -5.97 3.12
CA ALA A 91 -11.78 -5.68 4.52
C ALA A 91 -11.11 -4.35 4.92
N TYR A 92 -11.75 -3.53 5.75
CA TYR A 92 -11.13 -2.30 6.24
C TYR A 92 -11.48 -2.02 7.69
N PHE A 93 -10.55 -1.42 8.42
CA PHE A 93 -10.76 -1.08 9.82
C PHE A 93 -11.66 0.16 9.97
N GLY A 94 -12.77 0.02 10.71
CA GLY A 94 -13.73 1.07 11.01
C GLY A 94 -15.10 0.83 10.39
N SER A 95 -15.84 1.91 10.15
CA SER A 95 -17.19 1.89 9.57
C SER A 95 -17.21 2.49 8.17
N GLU A 96 -18.30 2.27 7.44
CA GLU A 96 -18.53 2.92 6.16
C GLU A 96 -18.44 4.44 6.30
N GLY A 97 -17.79 5.08 5.32
CA GLY A 97 -17.52 6.51 5.30
C GLY A 97 -16.35 6.97 6.19
N SER A 98 -15.71 6.07 6.95
CA SER A 98 -14.50 6.40 7.71
C SER A 98 -13.32 6.74 6.79
N PHE A 99 -12.28 7.40 7.34
CA PHE A 99 -11.08 7.70 6.56
C PHE A 99 -10.38 6.46 6.02
N THR A 100 -10.40 5.33 6.73
CA THR A 100 -9.88 4.05 6.25
C THR A 100 -10.69 3.54 5.05
N HIS A 101 -12.02 3.66 5.10
CA HIS A 101 -12.90 3.32 3.97
C HIS A 101 -12.56 4.18 2.75
N LEU A 102 -12.43 5.50 2.94
CA LEU A 102 -12.07 6.42 1.85
C LEU A 102 -10.66 6.16 1.30
N ALA A 103 -9.71 5.78 2.14
CA ALA A 103 -8.38 5.37 1.71
C ALA A 103 -8.46 4.11 0.83
N ALA A 104 -9.22 3.10 1.27
CA ALA A 104 -9.45 1.87 0.50
C ALA A 104 -10.10 2.17 -0.86
N VAL A 105 -11.14 3.03 -0.90
CA VAL A 105 -11.79 3.47 -2.14
C VAL A 105 -10.83 4.25 -3.04
N THR A 106 -9.97 5.09 -2.46
CA THR A 106 -8.95 5.83 -3.22
C THR A 106 -7.91 4.91 -3.85
N LYS A 107 -7.69 3.73 -3.27
CA LYS A 107 -6.73 2.75 -3.77
C LYS A 107 -7.35 1.78 -4.78
N PHE A 108 -8.50 1.21 -4.47
CA PHE A 108 -9.12 0.13 -5.26
C PHE A 108 -10.28 0.60 -6.14
N GLY A 109 -10.73 1.85 -6.02
CA GLY A 109 -11.83 2.45 -6.78
C GLY A 109 -13.21 1.90 -6.40
N ASN A 110 -14.25 2.25 -7.15
CA ASN A 110 -15.63 1.97 -6.73
C ASN A 110 -16.19 0.62 -7.20
N SER A 111 -15.44 -0.13 -8.00
CA SER A 111 -15.96 -1.35 -8.64
C SER A 111 -15.68 -2.64 -7.84
N VAL A 112 -15.17 -2.53 -6.61
CA VAL A 112 -14.85 -3.67 -5.73
C VAL A 112 -15.76 -3.67 -4.49
N PHE A 113 -15.80 -4.79 -3.77
CA PHE A 113 -16.59 -4.94 -2.56
C PHE A 113 -15.79 -4.52 -1.32
N TYR A 114 -16.44 -3.82 -0.40
CA TYR A 114 -15.83 -3.33 0.84
C TYR A 114 -16.56 -3.90 2.04
N GLN A 115 -15.80 -4.39 3.03
CA GLN A 115 -16.34 -4.96 4.27
C GLN A 115 -15.74 -4.25 5.49
N PRO A 116 -16.56 -3.60 6.35
CA PRO A 116 -16.07 -2.98 7.58
C PRO A 116 -15.72 -4.02 8.64
N GLU A 117 -14.64 -3.78 9.37
CA GLU A 117 -14.17 -4.61 10.49
C GLU A 117 -13.73 -3.75 11.67
N GLN A 118 -13.84 -4.27 12.88
CA GLN A 118 -13.49 -3.53 14.12
C GLN A 118 -12.19 -4.03 14.77
N SER A 119 -11.53 -5.01 14.17
CA SER A 119 -10.33 -5.63 14.74
C SER A 119 -9.30 -5.92 13.65
N VAL A 120 -8.05 -5.56 13.91
CA VAL A 120 -6.91 -5.91 13.05
C VAL A 120 -6.83 -7.43 12.87
N LYS A 121 -6.99 -8.18 13.95
CA LYS A 121 -6.96 -9.65 13.90
C LYS A 121 -8.03 -10.21 12.96
N ALA A 122 -9.27 -9.70 13.03
CA ALA A 122 -10.36 -10.15 12.16
C ALA A 122 -10.04 -9.89 10.67
N ILE A 123 -9.48 -8.72 10.35
CA ILE A 123 -9.03 -8.39 8.99
C ILE A 123 -7.95 -9.39 8.52
N LEU A 124 -6.94 -9.66 9.35
CA LEU A 124 -5.88 -10.61 9.01
C LEU A 124 -6.42 -12.02 8.82
N GLU A 125 -7.32 -12.48 9.69
CA GLU A 125 -7.96 -13.80 9.60
C GLU A 125 -8.75 -13.95 8.30
N GLN A 126 -9.54 -12.95 7.91
CA GLN A 126 -10.31 -12.96 6.66
C GLN A 126 -9.43 -12.95 5.41
N VAL A 127 -8.31 -12.22 5.47
CA VAL A 127 -7.33 -12.23 4.36
C VAL A 127 -6.67 -13.59 4.25
N VAL A 128 -6.27 -14.19 5.36
CA VAL A 128 -5.61 -15.50 5.39
C VAL A 128 -6.58 -16.64 5.00
N SER A 129 -7.86 -16.54 5.35
CA SER A 129 -8.88 -17.53 4.98
C SER A 129 -9.36 -17.38 3.52
N GLY A 130 -9.08 -16.25 2.87
CA GLY A 130 -9.60 -15.91 1.54
C GLY A 130 -11.06 -15.44 1.56
N GLU A 131 -11.61 -15.07 2.72
CA GLU A 131 -12.88 -14.36 2.82
C GLU A 131 -12.76 -12.92 2.29
N CYS A 132 -11.60 -12.29 2.47
CA CYS A 132 -11.24 -11.06 1.79
C CYS A 132 -9.93 -11.26 1.04
N ASP A 133 -9.76 -10.54 -0.07
CA ASP A 133 -8.54 -10.59 -0.87
C ASP A 133 -7.45 -9.69 -0.25
N TYR A 134 -7.86 -8.55 0.32
CA TYR A 134 -6.98 -7.60 0.99
C TYR A 134 -7.64 -6.98 2.23
N GLY A 135 -6.81 -6.43 3.11
CA GLY A 135 -7.21 -5.63 4.26
C GLY A 135 -6.62 -4.22 4.21
N CYS A 136 -7.38 -3.20 4.61
CA CYS A 136 -6.92 -1.81 4.77
C CYS A 136 -6.92 -1.41 6.25
N ILE A 137 -5.74 -1.10 6.79
CA ILE A 137 -5.55 -0.85 8.23
C ILE A 137 -4.75 0.44 8.42
N PRO A 138 -5.21 1.41 9.25
CA PRO A 138 -4.39 2.56 9.62
C PRO A 138 -3.10 2.13 10.33
N GLU A 139 -1.99 2.81 10.05
CA GLU A 139 -0.69 2.54 10.67
C GLU A 139 -0.75 2.55 12.20
N SER A 140 -1.43 3.55 12.78
CA SER A 140 -1.59 3.69 14.23
C SER A 140 -2.34 2.51 14.85
N VAL A 141 -3.38 2.03 14.16
CA VAL A 141 -4.21 0.91 14.61
C VAL A 141 -3.47 -0.42 14.44
N LEU A 142 -2.68 -0.57 13.37
CA LEU A 142 -1.89 -1.78 13.16
C LEU A 142 -0.91 -2.01 14.32
N LEU A 143 -0.16 -0.99 14.72
CA LEU A 143 0.80 -1.11 15.83
C LEU A 143 0.13 -1.56 17.14
N GLU A 144 -1.04 -1.01 17.46
CA GLU A 144 -1.79 -1.38 18.67
C GLU A 144 -2.44 -2.76 18.57
N GLY A 145 -2.81 -3.19 17.36
CA GLY A 145 -3.48 -4.47 17.10
C GLY A 145 -2.55 -5.67 16.88
N LEU A 146 -1.23 -5.47 16.80
CA LEU A 146 -0.25 -6.55 16.59
C LEU A 146 0.07 -7.31 17.88
N ASP A 147 -0.88 -8.14 18.32
CA ASP A 147 -0.64 -9.14 19.35
C ASP A 147 0.18 -10.34 18.83
N THR A 148 0.53 -11.27 19.72
CA THR A 148 1.33 -12.46 19.38
C THR A 148 0.69 -13.28 18.25
N ALA A 149 -0.63 -13.46 18.28
CA ALA A 149 -1.36 -14.24 17.27
C ALA A 149 -1.37 -13.53 15.91
N SER A 150 -1.53 -12.21 15.89
CA SER A 150 -1.50 -11.41 14.67
C SER A 150 -0.12 -11.40 14.04
N LEU A 151 0.94 -11.30 14.85
CA LEU A 151 2.34 -11.37 14.40
C LEU A 151 2.70 -12.74 13.82
N ASP A 152 2.05 -13.83 14.25
CA ASP A 152 2.29 -15.16 13.69
C ASP A 152 1.83 -15.28 12.23
N PHE A 153 0.80 -14.54 11.81
CA PHE A 153 0.41 -14.50 10.39
C PHE A 153 1.53 -13.91 9.52
N PHE A 154 2.16 -12.82 9.96
CA PHE A 154 3.28 -12.20 9.27
C PHE A 154 4.54 -13.08 9.32
N ARG A 155 4.87 -13.62 10.49
CA ARG A 155 6.05 -14.47 10.69
C ARG A 155 6.00 -15.76 9.85
N SER A 156 4.81 -16.34 9.69
CA SER A 156 4.60 -17.52 8.85
C SER A 156 4.52 -17.20 7.35
N GLY A 157 4.57 -15.92 6.97
CA GLY A 157 4.44 -15.49 5.58
C GLY A 157 3.05 -15.71 4.99
N LYS A 158 2.03 -15.89 5.84
CA LYS A 158 0.63 -16.04 5.39
C LYS A 158 0.02 -14.71 4.97
N VAL A 159 0.54 -13.60 5.49
CA VAL A 159 0.11 -12.25 5.15
C VAL A 159 1.32 -11.32 5.14
N SER A 160 1.28 -10.31 4.29
CA SER A 160 2.26 -9.25 4.21
C SER A 160 1.60 -7.92 3.85
N ILE A 161 2.23 -6.82 4.28
CA ILE A 161 1.92 -5.49 3.76
C ILE A 161 2.37 -5.45 2.30
N CYS A 162 1.41 -5.21 1.41
CA CYS A 162 1.57 -5.21 -0.03
C CYS A 162 1.61 -3.80 -0.62
N ALA A 163 1.03 -2.82 0.07
CA ALA A 163 1.06 -1.42 -0.36
C ALA A 163 0.80 -0.50 0.84
N GLU A 164 1.11 0.77 0.67
CA GLU A 164 0.71 1.83 1.59
C GLU A 164 -0.07 2.93 0.84
N ILE A 165 -0.89 3.66 1.59
CA ILE A 165 -1.62 4.83 1.15
C ILE A 165 -1.27 5.96 2.11
N CYS A 166 -0.74 7.06 1.58
CA CYS A 166 -0.47 8.28 2.35
C CYS A 166 -1.64 9.25 2.14
N GLY A 167 -2.07 9.98 3.17
CA GLY A 167 -3.37 10.65 3.20
C GLY A 167 -3.41 12.18 3.19
N LYS A 168 -2.60 12.89 2.39
CA LYS A 168 -2.78 14.35 2.23
C LYS A 168 -4.16 14.73 1.64
N ALA A 169 -4.78 13.84 0.87
CA ALA A 169 -6.07 14.08 0.21
C ALA A 169 -7.31 13.84 1.10
N ILE A 170 -7.13 13.33 2.32
CA ILE A 170 -8.23 12.90 3.19
C ILE A 170 -8.37 13.78 4.44
N SER A 171 -7.33 14.55 4.80
CA SER A 171 -7.35 15.51 5.90
C SER A 171 -7.80 16.89 5.44
N VAL A 172 -8.88 17.40 6.04
CA VAL A 172 -9.36 18.81 5.89
C VAL A 172 -8.63 19.76 6.86
N SER A 173 -7.68 19.25 7.67
CA SER A 173 -6.99 20.05 8.68
C SER A 173 -5.71 20.71 8.12
N ASP A 174 -5.69 22.04 8.12
CA ASP A 174 -4.55 22.92 7.79
C ASP A 174 -3.39 22.84 8.81
N SER A 175 -3.49 22.03 9.86
CA SER A 175 -2.44 21.86 10.86
C SER A 175 -1.43 20.80 10.42
N ALA A 176 -0.16 21.06 10.73
CA ALA A 176 1.02 20.22 10.48
C ALA A 176 1.03 18.84 11.19
N SER A 177 -0.12 18.18 11.25
CA SER A 177 -0.25 16.80 11.71
C SER A 177 0.35 15.85 10.67
N ALA A 178 0.92 14.74 11.16
CA ALA A 178 1.47 13.70 10.30
C ALA A 178 0.40 13.22 9.31
N VAL A 179 0.78 13.15 8.04
CA VAL A 179 -0.07 12.63 6.97
C VAL A 179 -0.49 11.20 7.36
N PRO A 180 -1.80 10.90 7.49
CA PRO A 180 -2.22 9.58 7.94
C PRO A 180 -1.80 8.54 6.91
N ARG A 181 -1.30 7.40 7.40
CA ARG A 181 -0.87 6.26 6.57
C ARG A 181 -1.76 5.06 6.80
N TYR A 182 -2.07 4.37 5.72
CA TYR A 182 -2.88 3.15 5.73
C TYR A 182 -2.11 2.05 5.01
N PHE A 183 -2.06 0.87 5.61
CA PHE A 183 -1.44 -0.31 5.03
C PHE A 183 -2.48 -1.20 4.36
N ILE A 184 -2.10 -1.70 3.19
CA ILE A 184 -2.82 -2.76 2.49
C ILE A 184 -2.12 -4.08 2.80
N VAL A 185 -2.83 -5.01 3.44
CA VAL A 185 -2.34 -6.36 3.74
C VAL A 185 -2.97 -7.39 2.79
N GLY A 186 -2.20 -8.41 2.42
CA GLY A 186 -2.63 -9.47 1.51
C GLY A 186 -1.74 -10.71 1.65
N VAL A 187 -2.14 -11.84 1.06
CA VAL A 187 -1.41 -13.12 1.16
C VAL A 187 -0.16 -13.22 0.26
N GLN A 188 0.21 -12.12 -0.40
CA GLN A 188 1.20 -12.11 -1.47
C GLN A 188 2.40 -11.22 -1.13
N ASN A 189 3.60 -11.71 -1.43
CA ASN A 189 4.79 -10.87 -1.44
C ASN A 189 4.83 -10.03 -2.72
N THR A 190 5.30 -8.79 -2.61
CA THR A 190 5.51 -7.93 -3.77
C THR A 190 6.88 -8.21 -4.40
N ARG A 191 7.05 -7.74 -5.64
CA ARG A 191 8.36 -7.73 -6.31
C ARG A 191 9.01 -6.37 -6.12
N GLU A 192 10.33 -6.37 -6.10
CA GLU A 192 11.13 -5.15 -6.06
C GLU A 192 10.79 -4.21 -7.23
N THR A 193 10.65 -2.93 -6.91
CA THR A 193 10.42 -1.84 -7.86
C THR A 193 11.60 -0.87 -7.93
N GLY A 194 12.51 -0.92 -6.96
CA GLY A 194 13.65 0.00 -6.85
C GLY A 194 13.35 1.25 -6.02
N ASP A 195 12.08 1.51 -5.72
CA ASP A 195 11.62 2.50 -4.75
C ASP A 195 10.60 1.85 -3.80
N ASP A 196 11.14 0.96 -2.96
CA ASP A 196 10.37 0.14 -2.03
C ASP A 196 10.62 0.55 -0.58
N LYS A 197 9.66 0.22 0.27
CA LYS A 197 9.81 0.23 1.72
C LYS A 197 9.65 -1.17 2.27
N THR A 198 10.29 -1.42 3.41
CA THR A 198 10.06 -2.63 4.20
C THR A 198 9.64 -2.25 5.61
N SER A 199 8.47 -2.70 6.04
CA SER A 199 7.99 -2.51 7.43
C SER A 199 8.43 -3.66 8.31
N LEU A 200 8.92 -3.30 9.49
CA LEU A 200 9.39 -4.21 10.53
C LEU A 200 8.66 -3.94 11.83
N PHE A 201 8.34 -5.01 12.53
CA PHE A 201 7.95 -4.97 13.93
C PHE A 201 9.05 -5.60 14.77
N PHE A 202 9.54 -4.90 15.79
CA PHE A 202 10.48 -5.49 16.73
C PHE A 202 10.20 -5.11 18.17
N ALA A 203 10.55 -6.02 19.09
CA ALA A 203 10.45 -5.83 20.53
C ALA A 203 11.84 -5.66 21.15
N LEU A 204 11.96 -4.70 22.07
CA LEU A 204 13.17 -4.41 22.84
C LEU A 204 12.95 -4.63 24.33
N PRO A 205 14.00 -5.00 25.09
CA PRO A 205 13.93 -4.98 26.55
C PRO A 205 13.82 -3.53 27.05
N ASP A 206 13.10 -3.32 28.14
CA ASP A 206 13.05 -2.04 28.84
C ASP A 206 14.34 -1.81 29.63
N ARG A 207 15.38 -1.34 28.93
CA ARG A 207 16.65 -0.91 29.52
C ARG A 207 17.21 0.33 28.81
N PRO A 208 17.99 1.17 29.52
CA PRO A 208 18.74 2.24 28.89
C PRO A 208 19.59 1.75 27.71
N GLY A 209 19.57 2.52 26.62
CA GLY A 209 20.34 2.23 25.41
C GLY A 209 19.77 1.15 24.49
N ALA A 210 18.70 0.44 24.86
CA ALA A 210 18.16 -0.65 24.03
C ALA A 210 17.77 -0.19 22.62
N LEU A 211 17.08 0.96 22.50
CA LEU A 211 16.73 1.53 21.20
C LEU A 211 17.97 1.99 20.43
N PHE A 212 18.92 2.63 21.11
CA PHE A 212 20.17 3.06 20.48
C PHE A 212 20.94 1.87 19.88
N ASP A 213 21.08 0.79 20.65
CA ASP A 213 21.72 -0.45 20.22
C ASP A 213 21.02 -1.07 19.01
N ALA A 214 19.68 -0.96 18.94
CA ALA A 214 18.87 -1.46 17.84
C ALA A 214 18.93 -0.57 16.59
N LEU A 215 19.23 0.72 16.72
CA LEU A 215 19.36 1.65 15.60
C LEU A 215 20.78 1.67 14.99
N GLU A 216 21.79 1.19 15.70
CA GLU A 216 23.18 1.08 15.21
C GLU A 216 23.30 0.40 13.82
N PRO A 217 22.62 -0.73 13.52
CA PRO A 217 22.68 -1.35 12.20
C PRO A 217 22.18 -0.48 11.05
N PHE A 218 21.22 0.42 11.29
CA PHE A 218 20.71 1.33 10.25
C PHE A 218 21.74 2.37 9.85
N LYS A 219 22.53 2.84 10.83
CA LYS A 219 23.64 3.75 10.59
C LYS A 219 24.75 3.06 9.79
N ASP A 220 25.12 1.83 10.16
CA ASP A 220 26.17 1.06 9.47
C ASP A 220 25.86 0.83 8.00
N GLU A 221 24.59 0.53 7.67
CA GLU A 221 24.14 0.24 6.30
C GLU A 221 23.60 1.49 5.58
N ALA A 222 23.82 2.69 6.14
CA ALA A 222 23.35 3.98 5.60
C ALA A 222 21.88 3.97 5.12
N THR A 223 21.02 3.28 5.86
CA THR A 223 19.61 3.08 5.50
C THR A 223 18.75 4.07 6.27
N SER A 224 17.95 4.86 5.54
CA SER A 224 16.97 5.75 6.14
C SER A 224 15.89 4.94 6.87
N LEU A 225 15.46 5.45 8.02
CA LEU A 225 14.47 4.79 8.88
C LEU A 225 13.37 5.78 9.28
N HIS A 226 12.14 5.29 9.33
CA HIS A 226 10.99 6.00 9.86
C HIS A 226 10.37 5.17 10.98
N ILE A 227 10.36 5.70 12.20
CA ILE A 227 9.66 5.06 13.32
C ILE A 227 8.20 5.47 13.23
N ALA A 228 7.35 4.54 12.82
CA ALA A 228 5.91 4.72 12.73
C ALA A 228 5.28 4.96 14.11
N GLY A 229 5.79 4.24 15.12
CA GLY A 229 5.35 4.40 16.50
C GLY A 229 5.98 3.37 17.42
N SER A 230 5.75 3.56 18.71
CA SER A 230 6.15 2.62 19.76
C SER A 230 5.01 2.40 20.74
N CYS A 231 4.80 1.16 21.18
CA CYS A 231 3.84 0.83 22.24
C CYS A 231 4.48 -0.08 23.31
N PRO A 232 4.21 0.15 24.60
CA PRO A 232 4.62 -0.77 25.64
C PRO A 232 3.66 -1.98 25.65
N ILE A 233 4.19 -3.21 25.58
CA ILE A 233 3.39 -4.43 25.63
C ILE A 233 3.86 -5.32 26.80
N LYS A 234 2.89 -5.84 27.56
CA LYS A 234 3.08 -6.98 28.47
C LYS A 234 2.70 -8.24 27.69
N MET A 235 3.67 -8.93 27.11
CA MET A 235 3.38 -10.05 26.22
C MET A 235 2.96 -11.33 26.95
N ASP A 236 3.33 -11.50 28.23
CA ASP A 236 2.94 -12.67 29.02
C ASP A 236 2.03 -12.27 30.21
N PRO A 237 0.86 -12.93 30.39
CA PRO A 237 0.05 -12.79 31.59
C PRO A 237 0.83 -13.33 32.81
N GLY A 238 1.59 -12.46 33.48
CA GLY A 238 2.39 -12.81 34.66
C GLY A 238 3.84 -12.32 34.63
N SER A 239 4.36 -11.86 33.50
CA SER A 239 5.71 -11.27 33.44
C SER A 239 5.69 -9.80 33.88
N GLN A 240 6.58 -9.41 34.79
CA GLN A 240 6.84 -8.00 35.12
C GLN A 240 7.76 -7.29 34.12
N GLU A 241 8.23 -8.00 33.08
CA GLU A 241 9.08 -7.41 32.05
C GLU A 241 8.24 -6.62 31.04
N CYS A 242 8.31 -5.29 31.13
CA CYS A 242 7.83 -4.43 30.06
C CYS A 242 8.72 -4.60 28.83
N ARG A 243 8.11 -4.79 27.65
CA ARG A 243 8.79 -4.75 26.36
C ARG A 243 8.28 -3.53 25.61
N TYR A 244 9.18 -2.84 24.92
CA TYR A 244 8.80 -1.80 23.98
C TYR A 244 8.77 -2.39 22.59
N CYS A 245 7.62 -2.28 21.94
CA CYS A 245 7.41 -2.70 20.56
C CYS A 245 7.50 -1.48 19.66
N PHE A 246 8.15 -1.65 18.52
CA PHE A 246 8.35 -0.61 17.52
C PHE A 246 7.88 -1.12 16.18
N LEU A 247 7.10 -0.27 15.50
CA LEU A 247 6.84 -0.40 14.07
C LEU A 247 7.77 0.58 13.35
N VAL A 248 8.59 0.06 12.44
CA VAL A 248 9.63 0.84 11.75
C VAL A 248 9.60 0.51 10.27
N ASP A 249 9.71 1.54 9.45
CA ASP A 249 9.93 1.39 8.02
C ASP A 249 11.37 1.71 7.67
N LEU A 250 11.91 0.94 6.72
CA LEU A 250 13.20 1.18 6.11
C LEU A 250 13.07 1.29 4.60
N GLU A 251 14.00 2.00 3.99
CA GLU A 251 14.10 2.11 2.53
C GLU A 251 14.78 0.87 1.94
N GLY A 252 14.10 0.25 0.98
CA GLY A 252 14.57 -0.94 0.27
C GLY A 252 13.67 -2.15 0.43
N HIS A 253 13.90 -3.14 -0.43
CA HIS A 253 13.18 -4.40 -0.50
C HIS A 253 13.95 -5.53 0.21
N LEU A 254 13.25 -6.55 0.73
CA LEU A 254 13.86 -7.73 1.37
C LEU A 254 14.80 -8.54 0.47
N ASN A 255 14.73 -8.34 -0.84
CA ASN A 255 15.58 -9.02 -1.81
C ASN A 255 16.93 -8.31 -1.99
N GLU A 256 17.07 -7.08 -1.47
CA GLU A 256 18.33 -6.35 -1.51
C GLU A 256 19.27 -6.82 -0.41
N GLU A 257 20.53 -7.10 -0.78
CA GLU A 257 21.54 -7.61 0.15
C GLU A 257 21.75 -6.69 1.36
N LYS A 258 21.67 -5.36 1.15
CA LYS A 258 21.77 -4.36 2.23
C LYS A 258 20.72 -4.56 3.31
N VAL A 259 19.47 -4.87 2.92
CA VAL A 259 18.35 -5.06 3.83
C VAL A 259 18.50 -6.38 4.57
N THR A 260 18.85 -7.46 3.87
CA THR A 260 19.08 -8.77 4.51
C THR A 260 20.21 -8.70 5.55
N ARG A 261 21.28 -7.95 5.26
CA ARG A 261 22.39 -7.73 6.19
C ARG A 261 21.97 -6.92 7.42
N LEU A 262 21.22 -5.84 7.21
CA LEU A 262 20.64 -5.04 8.29
C LEU A 262 19.76 -5.90 9.21
N LEU A 263 18.85 -6.70 8.65
CA LEU A 263 17.94 -7.57 9.41
C LEU A 263 18.71 -8.61 10.23
N SER A 264 19.79 -9.15 9.69
CA SER A 264 20.65 -10.12 10.40
C SER A 264 21.30 -9.49 11.63
N LYS A 265 21.79 -8.25 11.52
CA LYS A 265 22.34 -7.49 12.65
C LYS A 265 21.26 -7.10 13.65
N LEU A 266 20.10 -6.63 13.18
CA LEU A 266 18.98 -6.20 14.02
C LEU A 266 18.40 -7.36 14.84
N LYS A 267 18.35 -8.56 14.28
CA LYS A 267 17.89 -9.78 14.98
C LYS A 267 18.73 -10.11 16.21
N LEU A 268 20.03 -9.76 16.23
CA LEU A 268 20.91 -9.98 17.38
C LEU A 268 20.68 -8.96 18.51
N LYS A 269 20.05 -7.83 18.20
CA LYS A 269 19.84 -6.69 19.10
C LYS A 269 18.40 -6.59 19.62
N THR A 270 17.50 -7.47 19.17
CA THR A 270 16.06 -7.42 19.44
C THR A 270 15.58 -8.72 20.12
N LEU A 271 14.51 -8.64 20.93
CA LEU A 271 13.89 -9.81 21.56
C LEU A 271 13.05 -10.61 20.56
N SER A 272 12.41 -9.89 19.63
CA SER A 272 11.63 -10.42 18.54
C SER A 272 11.75 -9.46 17.38
N LEU A 273 11.92 -9.99 16.17
CA LEU A 273 11.92 -9.24 14.93
C LEU A 273 11.00 -9.97 13.95
N VAL A 274 9.99 -9.27 13.46
CA VAL A 274 9.02 -9.75 12.49
C VAL A 274 9.01 -8.78 11.32
N THR A 275 9.17 -9.32 10.12
CA THR A 275 9.03 -8.55 8.89
C THR A 275 7.56 -8.55 8.49
N LEU A 276 6.97 -7.36 8.32
CA LEU A 276 5.56 -7.24 7.97
C LEU A 276 5.35 -7.21 6.45
N GLY A 277 6.35 -6.81 5.67
CA GLY A 277 6.32 -6.89 4.21
C GLY A 277 7.24 -5.87 3.56
N SER A 278 7.62 -6.15 2.31
CA SER A 278 8.20 -5.16 1.39
C SER A 278 7.16 -4.78 0.35
N TYR A 279 7.09 -3.50 0.01
CA TYR A 279 6.11 -2.97 -0.92
C TYR A 279 6.58 -1.66 -1.57
N PRO A 280 6.05 -1.31 -2.75
CA PRO A 280 6.38 -0.05 -3.40
C PRO A 280 6.03 1.12 -2.48
N ARG A 281 6.93 2.11 -2.39
CA ARG A 281 6.66 3.34 -1.65
C ARG A 281 5.33 3.92 -2.12
N GLY A 282 4.50 4.27 -1.14
CA GLY A 282 3.19 4.85 -1.38
C GLY A 282 3.35 6.17 -2.09
N ILE A 283 2.53 6.35 -3.10
CA ILE A 283 2.33 7.64 -3.73
C ILE A 283 1.67 8.53 -2.69
N ALA A 284 2.42 9.52 -2.17
CA ALA A 284 1.82 10.60 -1.44
C ALA A 284 0.88 11.34 -2.40
N PRO A 285 -0.42 11.52 -2.08
CA PRO A 285 -1.28 12.41 -2.81
C PRO A 285 -0.92 13.86 -2.43
N SER A 286 0.34 14.24 -2.53
CA SER A 286 0.69 15.54 -3.09
C SER A 286 0.96 15.25 -4.55
N LEU A 287 -0.07 15.41 -5.37
CA LEU A 287 -0.02 15.28 -6.81
C LEU A 287 1.05 16.19 -7.45
N GLU A 288 1.55 17.16 -6.68
CA GLU A 288 2.68 18.04 -6.98
C GLU A 288 4.05 17.35 -6.83
N GLU A 289 4.22 16.41 -5.90
CA GLU A 289 5.48 15.70 -5.65
C GLU A 289 5.73 14.63 -6.73
N LEU A 290 4.71 13.89 -7.15
CA LEU A 290 4.81 12.96 -8.30
C LEU A 290 5.11 13.68 -9.62
N ALA A 291 4.48 14.83 -9.86
CA ALA A 291 4.73 15.64 -11.05
C ALA A 291 6.13 16.29 -11.03
N ALA A 292 6.68 16.53 -9.83
CA ALA A 292 8.05 16.99 -9.64
C ALA A 292 9.09 15.87 -9.80
N GLU A 293 8.78 14.63 -9.39
CA GLU A 293 9.65 13.47 -9.55
C GLU A 293 9.68 12.95 -10.99
N CYS A 294 8.55 12.96 -11.72
CA CYS A 294 8.52 12.57 -13.13
C CYS A 294 9.28 13.54 -14.07
N LYS A 295 9.68 14.71 -13.58
CA LYS A 295 10.46 15.73 -14.31
C LYS A 295 11.92 15.84 -13.84
N LYS A 296 12.36 15.01 -12.91
CA LYS A 296 13.78 14.91 -12.53
C LYS A 296 14.41 13.76 -13.32
N ASP A 297 15.04 14.17 -14.42
CA ASP A 297 16.02 13.48 -15.29
C ASP A 297 15.67 12.10 -15.87
#